data_AF-A0A7X7BFS7-F1
#
_entry.id   AF-A0A7X7BFS7-F1
#
_cell.length_a   1.000
_cell.length_b   1.000
_cell.length_c   1.000
_cell.angle_alpha   90.00
_cell.angle_beta   90.00
_cell.angle_gamma   90.00
#
_symmetry.space_group_name_H-M   'P 1'
#
loop_
_entity.id
_entity.type
_entity.pdbx_description
1 polymer ?
#
loop_
_entity_poly.entity_id
_entity_poly.type
_entity_poly.pdbx_seq_one_letter_code
_entity_poly.pdbx_strand_id
1 'polypeptide(L)'
;MDGIYEIVMNTPMGNMNGKVTLKSNGDNLNGVLEIMGMKNNLTGGKVKGNQCYFKGNMKNNAINIEYEIMGQLSNNILNIFAKTNMGEFKLQGKKIG
;
A
#
# COMPACT_ATOMS: atom_id res chain seq x y z
N MET A 1 0.55 1.46 -13.28
CA MET A 1 0.30 1.41 -11.82
C MET A 1 -0.95 0.60 -11.49
N ASP A 2 -1.97 0.70 -12.33
CA ASP A 2 -3.19 -0.10 -12.16
C ASP A 2 -2.92 -1.60 -12.20
N GLY A 3 -3.62 -2.32 -11.33
CA GLY A 3 -3.50 -3.76 -11.22
C GLY A 3 -3.67 -4.27 -9.80
N ILE A 4 -3.47 -5.57 -9.69
CA ILE A 4 -3.55 -6.34 -8.45
C ILE A 4 -2.14 -6.81 -8.10
N TYR A 5 -1.76 -6.58 -6.86
CA TYR A 5 -0.43 -6.88 -6.32
C TYR A 5 -0.57 -7.78 -5.11
N GLU A 6 0.13 -8.90 -5.09
CA GLU A 6 0.32 -9.70 -3.88
C GLU A 6 1.51 -9.17 -3.10
N ILE A 7 1.27 -8.79 -1.85
CA ILE A 7 2.29 -8.31 -0.92
C ILE A 7 2.58 -9.40 0.12
N VAL A 8 3.85 -9.51 0.51
CA VAL A 8 4.27 -10.34 1.64
C VAL A 8 4.87 -9.41 2.69
N MET A 9 4.29 -9.45 3.89
CA MET A 9 4.77 -8.71 5.07
C MET A 9 5.48 -9.68 6.00
N ASN A 10 6.77 -9.43 6.24
CA ASN A 10 7.52 -10.19 7.22
C ASN A 10 7.25 -9.58 8.59
N THR A 11 6.44 -10.24 9.39
CA THR A 11 6.15 -9.83 10.78
C THR A 11 6.91 -10.75 11.74
N PRO A 12 7.15 -10.34 13.01
CA PRO A 12 7.76 -11.23 14.00
C PRO A 12 7.03 -12.57 14.20
N MET A 13 5.73 -12.62 13.91
CA MET A 13 4.91 -13.83 14.00
C MET A 13 4.95 -14.72 12.74
N GLY A 14 5.65 -14.28 11.69
CA GLY A 14 5.75 -14.99 10.41
C GLY A 14 5.39 -14.12 9.22
N ASN A 15 5.50 -14.71 8.03
CA ASN A 15 5.14 -14.07 6.78
C ASN A 15 3.62 -13.98 6.68
N MET A 16 3.12 -12.79 6.39
CA MET A 16 1.70 -12.49 6.23
C MET A 16 1.45 -12.04 4.80
N ASN A 17 0.53 -12.74 4.12
CA ASN A 17 0.14 -12.40 2.76
C ASN A 17 -0.97 -11.34 2.78
N GLY A 18 -0.87 -10.41 1.84
CA GLY A 18 -1.90 -9.42 1.57
C GLY A 18 -2.05 -9.19 0.06
N LYS A 19 -3.12 -8.49 -0.30
CA LYS A 19 -3.43 -8.13 -1.68
C LYS A 19 -3.72 -6.64 -1.75
N VAL A 20 -3.12 -5.95 -2.70
CA VAL A 20 -3.37 -4.54 -2.98
C VAL A 20 -3.93 -4.42 -4.37
N THR A 21 -5.12 -3.84 -4.49
CA THR A 21 -5.68 -3.46 -5.79
C THR A 21 -5.48 -1.96 -5.96
N LEU A 22 -4.87 -1.51 -7.05
CA LEU A 22 -4.66 -0.10 -7.37
C LEU A 22 -5.40 0.26 -8.65
N LYS A 23 -6.06 1.43 -8.65
CA LYS A 23 -6.76 1.98 -9.81
C LYS A 23 -6.57 3.49 -9.89
N SER A 24 -6.01 3.95 -11.00
CA SER A 24 -5.80 5.36 -11.29
C SER A 24 -7.03 5.99 -11.96
N ASN A 25 -7.19 7.29 -11.75
CA ASN A 25 -8.12 8.15 -12.47
C ASN A 25 -7.44 9.51 -12.70
N GLY A 26 -6.79 9.65 -13.86
CA GLY A 26 -5.83 10.73 -14.11
C GLY A 26 -4.67 10.64 -13.13
N ASP A 27 -4.35 11.75 -12.47
CA ASP A 27 -3.27 11.81 -11.47
C ASP A 27 -3.67 11.24 -10.10
N ASN A 28 -4.95 10.89 -9.91
CA ASN A 28 -5.43 10.33 -8.66
C ASN A 28 -5.27 8.81 -8.66
N LEU A 29 -4.95 8.25 -7.50
CA LEU A 29 -4.81 6.82 -7.30
C LEU A 29 -5.66 6.40 -6.11
N ASN A 30 -6.53 5.43 -6.34
CA ASN A 30 -7.27 4.74 -5.28
C ASN A 30 -6.71 3.32 -5.14
N GLY A 31 -6.80 2.80 -3.93
CA GLY A 31 -6.41 1.43 -3.65
C GLY A 31 -7.29 0.75 -2.62
N VAL A 32 -7.21 -0.58 -2.62
CA VAL A 32 -7.82 -1.43 -1.59
C VAL A 32 -6.76 -2.40 -1.11
N LEU A 33 -6.44 -2.35 0.17
CA LEU A 33 -5.56 -3.29 0.86
C LEU A 33 -6.41 -4.36 1.54
N GLU A 34 -6.25 -5.61 1.11
CA GLU A 34 -6.85 -6.79 1.72
C GLU A 34 -5.78 -7.54 2.50
N ILE A 35 -5.92 -7.61 3.82
CA ILE A 35 -4.95 -8.25 4.73
C ILE A 35 -5.69 -8.86 5.91
N MET A 36 -5.36 -10.10 6.29
CA MET A 36 -6.01 -10.79 7.43
C MET A 36 -7.55 -10.81 7.36
N GLY A 37 -8.11 -10.92 6.16
CA GLY A 37 -9.57 -10.86 5.93
C GLY A 37 -10.20 -9.48 6.06
N MET A 38 -9.42 -8.44 6.41
CA MET A 38 -9.87 -7.05 6.47
C MET A 38 -9.60 -6.34 5.13
N LYS A 39 -10.54 -5.50 4.70
CA LYS A 39 -10.38 -4.61 3.54
C LYS A 39 -10.26 -3.18 4.01
N ASN A 40 -9.17 -2.52 3.63
CA ASN A 40 -8.88 -1.14 3.97
C ASN A 40 -8.79 -0.32 2.68
N ASN A 41 -9.62 0.70 2.56
CA ASN A 41 -9.60 1.60 1.41
C ASN A 41 -8.45 2.61 1.57
N LEU A 42 -7.56 2.66 0.58
CA LEU A 42 -6.51 3.65 0.43
C LEU A 42 -7.03 4.72 -0.54
N THR A 43 -7.30 5.91 -0.02
CA THR A 43 -7.85 7.04 -0.81
C THR A 43 -6.88 8.22 -0.77
N GLY A 44 -7.09 9.20 -1.67
CA GLY A 44 -6.23 10.39 -1.73
C GLY A 44 -4.83 10.14 -2.29
N GLY A 45 -4.60 8.99 -2.93
CA GLY A 45 -3.33 8.69 -3.56
C GLY A 45 -3.09 9.52 -4.82
N LYS A 46 -1.83 9.67 -5.18
CA LYS A 46 -1.36 10.28 -6.42
C LYS A 46 -0.48 9.29 -7.18
N VAL A 47 -0.53 9.36 -8.50
CA VAL A 47 0.35 8.57 -9.39
C VAL A 47 1.04 9.49 -10.39
N LYS A 48 2.32 9.25 -10.63
CA LYS A 48 3.12 9.95 -11.64
C LYS A 48 4.05 8.93 -12.31
N GLY A 49 3.69 8.52 -13.52
CA GLY A 49 4.44 7.48 -14.25
C GLY A 49 4.44 6.14 -13.51
N ASN A 50 5.62 5.69 -13.10
CA ASN A 50 5.81 4.46 -12.34
C ASN A 50 5.86 4.66 -10.81
N GLN A 51 5.66 5.89 -10.33
CA GLN A 51 5.65 6.20 -8.91
C GLN A 51 4.23 6.47 -8.42
N CYS A 52 3.93 6.08 -7.18
CA CYS A 52 2.75 6.56 -6.47
C CYS A 52 3.10 7.07 -5.08
N TYR A 53 2.16 7.84 -4.55
CA TYR A 53 2.18 8.34 -3.19
C TYR A 53 0.80 8.21 -2.58
N PHE A 54 0.71 7.76 -1.34
CA PHE A 54 -0.48 7.89 -0.51
C PHE A 54 -0.10 8.59 0.79
N LYS A 55 -0.98 9.45 1.28
CA LYS A 55 -0.88 10.01 2.61
C LYS A 55 -2.25 9.98 3.25
N GLY A 56 -2.30 9.60 4.52
CA GLY A 56 -3.55 9.59 5.24
C GLY A 56 -3.36 9.33 6.71
N ASN A 57 -4.50 9.15 7.37
CA ASN A 57 -4.58 8.87 8.78
C ASN A 57 -5.59 7.73 8.98
N MET A 58 -5.15 6.66 9.63
CA MET A 58 -6.03 5.61 10.14
C MET A 58 -6.28 5.85 11.62
N LYS A 59 -7.49 6.29 11.95
CA LYS A 59 -7.91 6.51 13.34
C LYS A 59 -8.96 5.49 13.75
N ASN A 60 -8.77 4.89 14.91
CA ASN A 60 -9.81 4.17 15.64
C ASN A 60 -9.82 4.64 17.11
N ASN A 61 -10.81 4.22 17.92
CA ASN A 61 -11.00 4.74 19.29
C ASN A 61 -9.75 4.73 20.21
N ALA A 62 -8.76 3.88 19.93
CA ALA A 62 -7.54 3.77 20.73
C ALA A 62 -6.24 4.18 20.02
N ILE A 63 -6.22 4.31 18.68
CA ILE A 63 -4.98 4.46 17.91
C ILE A 63 -5.19 5.46 16.77
N ASN A 64 -4.20 6.34 16.59
CA ASN A 64 -4.10 7.27 15.46
C ASN A 64 -2.81 6.98 14.69
N ILE A 65 -2.92 6.42 13.49
CA ILE A 65 -1.77 6.08 12.64
C ILE A 65 -1.73 7.03 11.45
N GLU A 66 -0.82 8.00 11.50
CA GLU A 66 -0.47 8.78 10.33
C GLU A 66 0.45 7.96 9.45
N TYR A 67 0.16 7.91 8.15
CA TYR A 67 0.93 7.14 7.20
C TYR A 67 1.26 7.94 5.95
N GLU A 68 2.47 7.76 5.45
CA GLU A 68 2.95 8.19 4.15
C GLU A 68 3.53 6.98 3.43
N ILE A 69 2.99 6.65 2.26
CA ILE A 69 3.37 5.48 1.48
C ILE A 69 3.91 5.97 0.14
N MET A 70 5.11 5.56 -0.20
CA MET A 70 5.74 5.76 -1.50
C MET A 70 5.86 4.41 -2.22
N GLY A 71 5.38 4.35 -3.46
CA GLY A 71 5.46 3.16 -4.29
C GLY A 71 6.24 3.43 -5.57
N GLN A 72 7.09 2.49 -5.98
CA GLN A 72 7.74 2.51 -7.29
C GLN A 72 7.59 1.15 -7.98
N LEU A 73 6.96 1.17 -9.15
CA LEU A 73 6.79 -0.01 -9.98
C LEU A 73 8.01 -0.19 -10.89
N SER A 74 8.67 -1.34 -10.78
CA SER A 74 9.78 -1.76 -11.65
C SER A 74 9.65 -3.25 -11.95
N ASN A 75 9.62 -3.63 -13.23
CA ASN A 75 9.53 -5.02 -13.68
C ASN A 75 8.44 -5.85 -12.98
N ASN A 76 7.21 -5.33 -12.92
CA ASN A 76 6.06 -5.95 -12.22
C ASN A 76 6.23 -6.12 -10.70
N ILE A 77 7.26 -5.52 -10.11
CA ILE A 77 7.45 -5.45 -8.66
C ILE A 77 7.17 -4.02 -8.21
N LEU A 78 6.15 -3.87 -7.38
CA LEU A 78 5.84 -2.63 -6.67
C LEU A 78 6.67 -2.60 -5.38
N ASN A 79 7.71 -1.78 -5.35
CA ASN A 79 8.48 -1.51 -4.14
C ASN A 79 7.75 -0.46 -3.33
N ILE A 80 7.47 -0.78 -2.06
CA ILE A 80 6.64 0.05 -1.19
C ILE A 80 7.47 0.45 0.03
N PHE A 81 7.53 1.74 0.28
CA PHE A 81 8.06 2.31 1.50
C PHE A 81 6.92 3.00 2.25
N ALA A 82 6.58 2.50 3.43
CA ALA A 82 5.54 3.06 4.27
C ALA A 82 6.17 3.63 5.54
N LYS A 83 6.06 4.94 5.71
CA LYS A 83 6.45 5.65 6.93
C LYS A 83 5.20 5.93 7.74
N THR A 84 5.18 5.50 8.99
CA THR A 84 4.13 5.83 9.94
C THR A 84 4.70 6.45 11.20
N ASN A 85 3.85 7.04 12.02
CA ASN A 85 4.21 7.46 13.38
C ASN A 85 4.58 6.28 14.32
N MET A 86 4.42 5.03 13.86
CA MET A 86 4.79 3.81 14.59
C MET A 86 6.05 3.13 14.06
N GLY A 87 6.61 3.58 12.93
CA GLY A 87 7.81 3.01 12.33
C GLY A 87 7.84 3.10 10.81
N GLU A 88 8.92 2.60 10.23
CA GLU A 88 9.12 2.56 8.78
C GLU A 88 9.13 1.11 8.29
N PHE A 89 8.36 0.83 7.24
CA PHE A 89 8.16 -0.49 6.68
C PHE A 89 8.58 -0.49 5.21
N LYS A 90 9.34 -1.51 4.82
CA LYS A 90 9.73 -1.78 3.43
C LYS A 90 9.08 -3.08 3.00
N LEU A 91 8.25 -3.01 1.95
CA LEU A 91 7.46 -4.12 1.44
C LEU A 91 7.62 -4.21 -0.08
N GLN A 92 7.35 -5.40 -0.61
CA GLN A 92 7.30 -5.62 -2.05
C GLN A 92 5.96 -6.28 -2.42
N GLY A 93 5.37 -5.80 -3.51
CA GLY A 93 4.18 -6.35 -4.12
C GLY A 93 4.48 -6.89 -5.51
N LYS A 94 4.19 -8.16 -5.78
CA LYS A 94 4.28 -8.72 -7.13
C LYS A 94 2.96 -8.50 -7.87
N LYS A 95 3.00 -7.89 -9.04
CA LYS A 95 1.82 -7.72 -9.89
C LYS A 95 1.37 -9.09 -10.43
N ILE A 96 0.09 -9.39 -10.24
CA ILE A 96 -0.55 -10.66 -10.66
C ILE A 96 -1.75 -10.44 -11.60
N GLY A 97 -2.20 -9.20 -11.78
CA GLY A 97 -3.33 -8.84 -12.63
C GLY A 97 -3.39 -7.35 -12.91
#